data_AF-A0A0T2MC07-F1
#
_entry.id   AF-A0A0T2MC07-F1
#
_cell.length_a   1.000
_cell.length_b   1.000
_cell.length_c   1.000
_cell.angle_alpha   90.00
_cell.angle_beta   90.00
_cell.angle_gamma   90.00
#
_symmetry.space_group_name_H-M   'P 1'
#
loop_
_entity.id
_entity.type
_entity.pdbx_description
1 polymer ?
#
loop_
_entity_poly.entity_id
_entity_poly.type
_entity_poly.pdbx_seq_one_letter_code
_entity_poly.pdbx_strand_id
1 'polypeptide(L)' 'MGRDAVLEGVRPLDIEQLRLLAAGQSATASAQQLARIEAKGWLETVGGIHLITLTGRTLLERPPFNLG' A
#
# COMPACT_ATOMS: atom_id res chain seq x y z
N MET A 1 -9.88 4.04 17.92
CA MET A 1 -10.36 3.67 16.56
C MET A 1 -9.47 2.56 16.05
N GLY A 2 -10.05 1.39 15.79
CA GLY A 2 -9.34 0.11 15.71
C GLY A 2 -8.49 -0.06 14.45
N ARG A 3 -7.38 -0.79 14.60
CA ARG A 3 -6.43 -1.23 13.56
C ARG A 3 -7.07 -1.99 12.39
N ASP A 4 -8.35 -2.34 12.49
CA ASP A 4 -9.12 -3.09 11.49
C ASP A 4 -9.68 -2.20 10.38
N ALA A 5 -9.94 -0.91 10.66
CA ALA A 5 -10.39 0.04 9.63
C ALA A 5 -9.36 0.24 8.51
N VAL A 6 -8.07 0.03 8.82
CA VAL A 6 -6.98 0.07 7.84
C VAL A 6 -7.06 -1.09 6.84
N LEU A 7 -7.77 -2.18 7.17
CA LEU A 7 -7.92 -3.34 6.29
C LEU A 7 -9.15 -3.26 5.38
N GLU A 8 -10.05 -2.30 5.60
CA GLU A 8 -11.27 -2.19 4.79
C GLU A 8 -10.93 -1.88 3.32
N GLY A 9 -11.48 -2.71 2.42
CA GLY A 9 -11.31 -2.57 0.97
C GLY A 9 -9.88 -2.79 0.47
N VAL A 10 -8.99 -3.45 1.23
CA VAL A 10 -7.67 -3.90 0.75
C VAL A 10 -7.83 -4.74 -0.52
N ARG A 11 -7.02 -4.45 -1.54
CA ARG A 11 -6.99 -5.23 -2.78
C ARG A 11 -5.62 -5.90 -2.93
N PRO A 12 -5.54 -7.16 -3.40
CA PRO A 12 -4.26 -7.85 -3.58
C PRO A 12 -3.25 -7.06 -4.41
N LEU A 13 -3.72 -6.42 -5.49
CA LEU A 13 -2.87 -5.58 -6.36
C LEU A 13 -2.30 -4.35 -5.63
N ASP A 14 -3.03 -3.77 -4.68
CA ASP A 14 -2.53 -2.64 -3.87
C ASP A 14 -1.38 -3.10 -2.97
N ILE A 15 -1.52 -4.30 -2.37
CA ILE A 15 -0.48 -4.90 -1.53
C ILE A 15 0.75 -5.28 -2.35
N GLU A 16 0.55 -5.85 -3.55
CA GLU A 16 1.65 -6.19 -4.45
C GLU A 16 2.46 -4.94 -4.84
N GLN A 17 1.79 -3.83 -5.15
CA GLN A 17 2.48 -2.57 -5.43
C GLN A 17 3.28 -2.05 -4.22
N LEU A 18 2.71 -2.13 -3.02
CA LEU A 18 3.44 -1.76 -1.79
C LEU A 18 4.66 -2.68 -1.55
N ARG A 19 4.56 -3.97 -1.86
CA ARG A 19 5.69 -4.91 -1.75
C ARG A 19 6.83 -4.59 -2.74
N LEU A 20 6.50 -4.24 -3.98
CA LEU A 20 7.49 -3.83 -4.98
C LEU A 20 8.27 -2.60 -4.51
N LEU A 21 7.56 -1.58 -4.05
CA LEU A 21 8.17 -0.36 -3.50
C LEU A 21 9.02 -0.65 -2.25
N ALA A 22 8.57 -1.57 -1.39
CA ALA A 22 9.30 -1.96 -0.18
C ALA A 22 10.61 -2.70 -0.50
N ALA A 23 10.65 -3.41 -1.64
CA ALA A 23 11.84 -4.04 -2.18
C ALA A 23 12.76 -3.06 -2.94
N GLY A 24 12.45 -1.75 -2.94
CA GLY A 24 13.22 -0.73 -3.65
C GLY A 24 12.99 -0.70 -5.15
N GLN A 25 11.97 -1.39 -5.65
CA GLN A 25 11.62 -1.38 -7.07
C GLN A 25 10.73 -0.16 -7.39
N SER A 26 10.67 0.21 -8.67
CA SER A 26 9.78 1.27 -9.14
C SER A 26 8.32 0.83 -9.15
N ALA A 27 7.39 1.80 -9.08
CA ALA A 27 5.98 1.51 -9.25
C ALA A 27 5.66 1.04 -10.68
N THR A 28 4.80 0.03 -10.80
CA THR A 28 4.29 -0.51 -12.08
C THR A 28 2.78 -0.36 -12.20
N ALA A 29 2.11 0.01 -11.10
CA ALA A 29 0.69 0.27 -11.01
C ALA A 29 0.26 1.45 -11.88
N SER A 30 -0.99 1.37 -12.36
CA SER A 30 -1.64 2.51 -13.02
C SER A 30 -1.77 3.72 -12.09
N ALA A 31 -1.86 4.93 -12.67
CA ALA A 31 -2.07 6.15 -11.90
C ALA A 31 -3.33 6.09 -11.01
N GLN A 32 -4.41 5.46 -11.48
CA GLN A 32 -5.63 5.27 -10.69
C GLN A 32 -5.42 4.37 -9.47
N GLN A 33 -4.61 3.32 -9.62
CA GLN A 33 -4.26 2.45 -8.51
C GLN A 33 -3.38 3.19 -7.49
N LEU A 34 -2.37 3.94 -7.95
CA LEU A 34 -1.51 4.75 -7.07
C LEU A 34 -2.33 5.78 -6.29
N ALA A 35 -3.21 6.52 -6.97
CA ALA A 35 -4.12 7.48 -6.32
C ALA A 35 -5.02 6.83 -5.25
N ARG A 36 -5.49 5.59 -5.50
CA ARG A 36 -6.26 4.83 -4.50
C ARG A 36 -5.41 4.47 -3.29
N ILE A 37 -4.18 4.00 -3.49
CA ILE A 37 -3.27 3.63 -2.40
C ILE A 37 -2.91 4.88 -1.56
N GLU A 38 -2.69 6.02 -2.22
CA GLU A 38 -2.46 7.32 -1.57
C GLU A 38 -3.68 7.79 -0.79
N ALA A 39 -4.89 7.68 -1.35
CA ALA A 39 -6.12 8.07 -0.66
C ALA A 39 -6.37 7.29 0.64
N LYS A 40 -5.77 6.10 0.78
CA LYS A 40 -5.79 5.31 2.02
C LYS A 40 -4.67 5.68 3.00
N GLY A 41 -3.78 6.59 2.62
CA GLY A 41 -2.62 6.99 3.41
C GLY A 41 -1.53 5.93 3.51
N TRP A 42 -1.48 4.98 2.57
CA TRP A 42 -0.47 3.91 2.57
C TRP A 42 0.77 4.26 1.76
N LEU A 43 0.61 5.23 0.86
CA LEU A 43 1.65 5.77 -0.01
C LEU A 43 1.56 7.30 0.01
N GLU A 44 2.70 7.95 -0.13
CA GLU A 44 2.81 9.38 -0.42
C GLU A 44 3.67 9.57 -1.67
N THR A 45 3.33 10.55 -2.49
CA THR A 45 4.16 10.95 -3.64
C THR A 45 4.72 12.34 -3.43
N VAL A 46 6.05 12.44 -3.39
CA VAL A 46 6.77 13.70 -3.21
C VAL A 46 7.74 13.88 -4.37
N GLY A 47 7.51 14.90 -5.19
CA GLY A 47 8.37 15.18 -6.35
C GLY A 47 8.45 14.03 -7.37
N GLY A 48 7.36 13.25 -7.52
CA GLY A 48 7.32 12.08 -8.40
C GLY A 48 7.95 10.81 -7.82
N ILE A 49 8.43 10.85 -6.57
CA ILE A 49 8.96 9.69 -5.86
C ILE A 49 7.86 9.13 -4.94
N HIS A 50 7.63 7.82 -5.05
CA HIS A 50 6.66 7.09 -4.23
C HIS A 50 7.30 6.59 -2.93
N LEU A 51 6.76 7.01 -1.80
CA LEU A 51 7.23 6.68 -0.45
C LEU A 51 6.16 5.90 0.30
N ILE A 52 6.51 4.73 0.84
CA ILE A 52 5.60 3.96 1.68
C ILE A 52 5.53 4.61 3.05
N THR A 53 4.31 4.93 3.51
CA THR A 53 4.08 5.51 4.84
C THR A 53 4.25 4.47 5.94
N LEU A 54 4.27 4.89 7.20
CA LEU A 54 4.26 3.97 8.33
C LEU A 54 3.03 3.04 8.31
N THR A 55 1.87 3.56 7.91
CA THR A 55 0.63 2.78 7.75
C THR A 55 0.78 1.73 6.66
N GLY A 56 1.35 2.09 5.51
CA GLY A 56 1.66 1.17 4.41
C GLY A 56 2.61 0.06 4.83
N ARG A 57 3.65 0.36 5.62
CA ARG A 57 4.57 -0.65 6.16
C ARG A 57 3.89 -1.60 7.15
N THR A 58 3.05 -1.08 8.03
CA THR A 58 2.28 -1.89 9.00
C THR A 58 1.39 -2.93 8.30
N LEU A 59 0.89 -2.62 7.11
CA LEU A 59 0.13 -3.58 6.29
C LEU A 59 0.99 -4.73 5.77
N LEU A 60 2.25 -4.47 5.43
CA LEU A 60 3.17 -5.47 4.87
C LEU A 60 3.76 -6.39 5.94
N GLU A 61 3.91 -5.89 7.17
CA GLU A 61 4.46 -6.65 8.31
C GLU A 61 3.47 -7.68 8.87
N ARG A 62 2.18 -7.55 8.54
CA ARG A 62 1.19 -8.55 8.94
C ARG A 62 1.37 -9.79 8.05
N PRO A 63 1.49 -11.01 8.63
CA PRO A 63 1.40 -12.22 7.85
C PRO A 63 0.10 -12.18 7.05
N PRO A 64 0.08 -12.73 5.81
CA PRO A 64 -1.12 -12.70 5.01
C PRO A 64 -2.24 -13.30 5.85
N PHE A 65 -3.23 -12.47 6.21
CA PHE A 65 -4.54 -13.00 6.54
C PHE A 65 -4.88 -13.86 5.34
N ASN A 66 -5.09 -15.17 5.56
CA ASN A 66 -5.63 -16.06 4.55
C ASN A 66 -6.93 -15.41 4.06
N LEU A 67 -6.83 -14.67 2.96
CA LEU A 67 -7.97 -14.30 2.12
C LEU A 67 -8.30 -15.61 1.40
N GLY A 68 -9.04 -16.46 2.10
CA GLY A 68 -9.61 -17.69 1.56
C GLY A 68 -10.54 -17.42 0.40
#